data_AF-A0A8S3Z5P4-F1
#
_entry.id   AF-A0A8S3Z5P4-F1
#
_cell.length_a   1.000
_cell.length_b   1.000
_cell.length_c   1.000
_cell.angle_alpha   90.00
_cell.angle_beta   90.00
_cell.angle_gamma   90.00
#
_symmetry.space_group_name_H-M   'P 1'
#
loop_
_entity.id
_entity.type
_entity.pdbx_description
1 polymer ?
#
loop_
_entity_poly.entity_id
_entity_poly.type
_entity_poly.pdbx_seq_one_letter_code
_entity_poly.pdbx_strand_id
1 'polypeptide(L)'
;MMLTDSLTWIADRPEFMQEVCSLVECIITKFVQPASSGQFQNCSQRKVLMKMLLIFMKGKTVALLCCILDSLVESVEMFCQKLKASQLHGVAVDPDLFESGYYIISCLELAMKTWAEDNPVPASILLEAQEKLDQALLQIAHYFPLVAQALSRVTSLIEAILQNR
;
A
#
# COMPACT_ATOMS: atom_id res chain seq x y z
N MET A 1 7.85 28.23 8.89
CA MET A 1 7.85 28.35 7.42
C MET A 1 9.11 27.68 6.89
N MET A 2 9.10 26.34 6.72
CA MET A 2 10.27 25.54 6.27
C MET A 2 9.89 24.31 5.41
N LEU A 3 8.60 24.11 5.10
CA LEU A 3 8.14 22.96 4.30
C LEU A 3 8.24 23.22 2.78
N THR A 4 8.35 24.48 2.36
CA THR A 4 8.43 24.86 0.94
C THR A 4 9.77 24.48 0.30
N ASP A 5 10.88 24.59 1.04
CA ASP A 5 12.23 24.34 0.49
C ASP A 5 12.55 22.85 0.31
N SER A 6 11.77 21.96 0.94
CA SER A 6 11.95 20.51 0.80
C SER A 6 11.24 19.94 -0.43
N LEU A 7 10.22 20.65 -0.95
CA LEU A 7 9.43 20.24 -2.10
C LEU A 7 9.95 20.84 -3.42
N THR A 8 10.69 21.95 -3.39
CA THR A 8 11.29 22.57 -4.59
C THR A 8 12.28 21.64 -5.27
N TRP A 9 13.15 20.96 -4.52
CA TRP A 9 14.12 20.02 -5.10
C TRP A 9 13.47 18.86 -5.87
N ILE A 10 12.28 18.44 -5.43
CA ILE A 10 11.48 17.38 -6.08
C ILE A 10 10.80 17.94 -7.33
N ALA A 11 10.22 19.14 -7.22
CA ALA A 11 9.62 19.84 -8.35
C ALA A 11 10.64 20.16 -9.46
N ASP A 12 11.91 20.37 -9.09
CA ASP A 12 13.02 20.61 -10.01
C ASP A 12 13.56 19.32 -10.67
N ARG A 13 13.06 18.13 -10.28
CA ARG A 13 13.51 16.83 -10.79
C ARG A 13 12.34 15.91 -11.14
N PRO A 14 11.47 16.32 -12.09
CA PRO A 14 10.31 15.53 -12.50
C PRO A 14 10.70 14.14 -13.03
N GLU A 15 11.84 14.02 -13.72
CA GLU A 15 12.36 12.75 -14.25
C GLU A 15 12.68 11.75 -13.14
N PHE A 16 13.31 12.19 -12.04
CA PHE A 16 13.62 11.31 -10.90
C PHE A 16 12.33 10.83 -10.21
N MET A 17 11.36 11.72 -10.02
CA MET A 17 10.06 11.31 -9.46
C MET A 17 9.31 10.36 -10.39
N GLN A 18 9.38 10.59 -11.70
CA GLN A 18 8.79 9.70 -12.68
C GLN A 18 9.44 8.31 -12.64
N GLU A 19 10.78 8.23 -12.52
CA GLU A 19 11.50 6.97 -12.37
C GLU A 19 11.14 6.25 -11.07
N VAL A 20 11.02 6.99 -9.96
CA VAL A 20 10.65 6.41 -8.67
C VAL A 20 9.19 5.94 -8.67
N CYS A 21 8.25 6.71 -9.21
CA CYS A 21 6.86 6.28 -9.39
C CYS A 21 6.79 5.06 -10.31
N SER A 22 7.52 5.05 -11.42
CA SER A 22 7.61 3.89 -12.33
C SER A 22 8.19 2.67 -11.64
N LEU A 23 9.16 2.85 -10.74
CA LEU A 23 9.72 1.78 -9.93
C LEU A 23 8.69 1.26 -8.91
N VAL A 24 7.97 2.14 -8.22
CA VAL A 24 6.92 1.78 -7.26
C VAL A 24 5.79 1.01 -7.97
N GLU A 25 5.32 1.51 -9.11
CA GLU A 25 4.33 0.84 -9.96
C GLU A 25 4.83 -0.50 -10.48
N CYS A 26 6.08 -0.59 -10.95
CA CYS A 26 6.67 -1.85 -11.42
C CYS A 26 6.75 -2.87 -10.28
N ILE A 27 7.19 -2.44 -9.10
CA ILE A 27 7.26 -3.25 -7.91
C ILE A 27 5.86 -3.81 -7.58
N ILE A 28 4.86 -2.94 -7.50
CA ILE A 28 3.47 -3.27 -7.19
C ILE A 28 2.86 -4.20 -8.24
N THR A 29 3.03 -3.90 -9.52
CA THR A 29 2.51 -4.71 -10.63
C THR A 29 3.06 -6.13 -10.58
N LYS A 30 4.34 -6.30 -10.21
CA LYS A 30 4.98 -7.62 -10.04
C LYS A 30 4.42 -8.43 -8.85
N PHE A 31 3.77 -7.81 -7.87
CA PHE A 31 3.04 -8.50 -6.80
C PHE A 31 1.63 -8.93 -7.20
N VAL A 32 0.96 -8.13 -8.04
CA VAL A 32 -0.45 -8.34 -8.39
C VAL A 32 -0.64 -9.33 -9.54
N GLN A 33 0.40 -9.55 -10.36
CA GLN A 33 0.39 -10.54 -11.44
C GLN A 33 0.65 -11.97 -10.92
N PRO A 34 -0.02 -13.00 -11.48
CA PRO A 34 0.28 -14.39 -11.15
C PRO A 34 1.73 -14.71 -11.53
N ALA A 35 2.44 -15.43 -10.66
CA ALA A 35 3.81 -15.83 -10.96
C ALA A 35 3.77 -16.75 -12.19
N SER A 36 4.49 -16.38 -13.25
CA SER A 36 4.61 -17.24 -14.42
C SER A 36 5.19 -18.57 -13.94
N SER A 37 4.49 -19.67 -14.20
CA SER A 37 4.90 -21.03 -13.87
C SER A 37 6.16 -21.37 -14.67
N GLY A 38 7.31 -20.95 -14.14
CA GLY A 38 8.60 -21.05 -14.80
C GLY A 38 9.71 -20.43 -13.96
N GLN A 39 10.35 -21.27 -13.14
CA GLN A 39 11.76 -21.18 -12.73
C GLN A 39 12.24 -20.16 -11.70
N PHE A 40 11.40 -19.35 -11.05
CA PHE A 40 11.88 -18.55 -9.92
C PHE A 40 11.31 -19.00 -8.58
N GLN A 41 12.20 -19.08 -7.59
CA GLN A 41 11.92 -19.21 -6.17
C GLN A 41 11.12 -17.97 -5.69
N ASN A 42 9.84 -17.91 -6.07
CA ASN A 42 8.97 -16.73 -6.17
C ASN A 42 8.71 -15.95 -4.86
N CYS A 43 9.24 -16.43 -3.73
CA CYS A 43 9.07 -15.81 -2.42
C CYS A 43 10.18 -14.79 -2.08
N SER A 44 11.36 -14.81 -2.74
CA SER A 44 12.48 -13.95 -2.34
C SER A 44 12.45 -12.55 -2.97
N GLN A 45 12.23 -12.44 -4.29
CA GLN A 45 12.31 -11.17 -5.01
C GLN A 45 11.17 -10.21 -4.65
N ARG A 46 9.93 -10.72 -4.60
CA ARG A 46 8.76 -9.99 -4.07
C ARG A 46 9.05 -9.44 -2.67
N LYS A 47 9.51 -10.28 -1.74
CA LYS A 47 9.86 -9.80 -0.38
C LYS A 47 10.96 -8.73 -0.38
N VAL A 48 11.94 -8.82 -1.28
CA VAL A 48 13.00 -7.81 -1.43
C VAL A 48 12.47 -6.48 -1.95
N LEU A 49 11.64 -6.49 -2.99
CA LEU A 49 11.08 -5.25 -3.56
C LEU A 49 10.20 -4.51 -2.55
N MET A 50 9.45 -5.24 -1.73
CA MET A 50 8.67 -4.61 -0.67
C MET A 50 9.55 -4.07 0.46
N LYS A 51 10.65 -4.76 0.79
CA LYS A 51 11.64 -4.21 1.73
C LYS A 51 12.23 -2.90 1.22
N MET A 52 12.45 -2.78 -0.10
CA MET A 52 12.87 -1.50 -0.70
C MET A 52 11.78 -0.44 -0.53
N LEU A 53 10.51 -0.74 -0.79
CA LEU A 53 9.40 0.19 -0.52
C LEU A 53 9.33 0.63 0.95
N LEU A 54 9.46 -0.30 1.89
CA LEU A 54 9.51 0.00 3.32
C LEU A 54 10.70 0.90 3.69
N ILE A 55 11.86 0.73 3.04
CA ILE A 55 13.02 1.61 3.23
C ILE A 55 12.72 3.00 2.65
N PHE A 56 12.12 3.09 1.47
CA PHE A 56 11.72 4.38 0.90
C PHE A 56 10.67 5.11 1.76
N MET A 57 9.76 4.37 2.40
CA MET A 57 8.78 4.94 3.34
C MET A 57 9.37 5.47 4.66
N LYS A 58 10.63 5.13 4.95
CA LYS A 58 11.41 5.76 6.03
C LYS A 58 12.15 7.03 5.57
N GLY A 59 12.11 7.33 4.26
CA GLY A 59 12.64 8.57 3.72
C GLY A 59 11.84 9.79 4.18
N LYS A 60 12.45 10.98 4.09
CA LYS A 60 11.82 12.25 4.52
C LYS A 60 11.05 12.97 3.42
N THR A 61 10.97 12.36 2.24
CA THR A 61 10.44 12.99 1.04
C THR A 61 8.91 12.83 1.00
N VAL A 62 8.17 13.80 1.53
CA VAL A 62 6.69 13.76 1.64
C VAL A 62 6.01 13.34 0.34
N ALA A 63 6.41 13.90 -0.80
CA ALA A 63 5.82 13.56 -2.10
C ALA A 63 5.98 12.06 -2.43
N LEU A 64 7.15 11.49 -2.17
CA LEU A 64 7.41 10.07 -2.34
C LEU A 64 6.56 9.21 -1.39
N LEU A 65 6.41 9.64 -0.13
CA LEU A 65 5.57 8.95 0.83
C LEU A 65 4.10 8.91 0.38
N CYS A 66 3.59 10.03 -0.15
CA CYS A 66 2.24 10.11 -0.71
C CYS A 66 2.06 9.18 -1.92
N CYS A 67 3.02 9.17 -2.86
CA CYS A 67 2.95 8.27 -4.03
C CYS A 67 2.96 6.80 -3.61
N ILE A 68 3.85 6.41 -2.69
CA ILE A 68 3.91 5.02 -2.19
C ILE A 68 2.61 4.65 -1.47
N LEU A 69 2.07 5.54 -0.63
CA LEU A 69 0.82 5.31 0.07
C LEU A 69 -0.34 5.07 -0.91
N ASP A 70 -0.51 5.96 -1.89
CA ASP A 70 -1.59 5.87 -2.86
C ASP A 70 -1.51 4.57 -3.66
N SER A 71 -0.33 4.22 -4.19
CA SER A 71 -0.17 2.97 -4.93
C SER A 71 -0.39 1.72 -4.06
N LEU A 72 -0.01 1.74 -2.77
CA LEU A 72 -0.29 0.64 -1.85
C LEU A 72 -1.80 0.51 -1.56
N VAL A 73 -2.51 1.63 -1.41
CA VAL A 73 -3.97 1.66 -1.22
C VAL A 73 -4.68 1.11 -2.47
N GLU A 74 -4.33 1.59 -3.66
CA GLU A 74 -4.88 1.07 -4.92
C GLU A 74 -4.64 -0.44 -5.07
N SER A 75 -3.47 -0.92 -4.65
CA SER A 75 -3.14 -2.35 -4.66
C SER A 75 -4.05 -3.18 -3.75
N VAL A 76 -4.34 -2.64 -2.57
CA VAL A 76 -5.29 -3.25 -1.62
C VAL A 76 -6.70 -3.25 -2.20
N GLU A 77 -7.14 -2.14 -2.80
CA GLU A 77 -8.45 -2.07 -3.45
C GLU A 77 -8.58 -3.12 -4.56
N MET A 78 -7.60 -3.22 -5.45
CA MET A 78 -7.55 -4.26 -6.49
C MET A 78 -7.56 -5.68 -5.90
N PHE A 79 -6.83 -5.92 -4.82
CA PHE A 79 -6.84 -7.21 -4.13
C PHE A 79 -8.23 -7.54 -3.58
N CYS A 80 -8.87 -6.60 -2.88
CA CYS A 80 -10.22 -6.76 -2.35
C CYS A 80 -11.25 -7.00 -3.46
N GLN A 81 -11.13 -6.30 -4.60
CA GLN A 81 -11.97 -6.53 -5.77
C GLN A 81 -11.79 -7.95 -6.34
N LYS A 82 -10.55 -8.44 -6.42
CA LYS A 82 -10.29 -9.83 -6.85
C LYS A 82 -10.86 -10.86 -5.88
N LEU A 83 -10.75 -10.62 -4.57
CA LEU A 83 -11.38 -11.49 -3.55
C LEU A 83 -12.91 -11.51 -3.69
N LYS A 84 -13.52 -10.34 -3.84
CA LYS A 84 -14.96 -10.19 -4.08
C LYS A 84 -15.40 -10.93 -5.35
N ALA A 85 -14.65 -10.77 -6.45
CA ALA A 85 -14.94 -11.47 -7.70
C ALA A 85 -14.82 -13.00 -7.53
N SER A 86 -13.78 -13.48 -6.85
CA SER A 86 -13.60 -14.90 -6.53
C SER A 86 -14.81 -15.47 -5.78
N GLN A 87 -15.31 -14.72 -4.80
CA GLN A 87 -16.49 -15.08 -4.03
C GLN A 87 -17.78 -15.07 -4.86
N LEU A 88 -18.00 -14.03 -5.67
CA LEU A 88 -19.19 -13.91 -6.53
C LEU A 88 -19.25 -15.00 -7.60
N HIS A 89 -18.10 -15.43 -8.12
CA HIS A 89 -18.02 -16.43 -9.18
C HIS A 89 -17.74 -17.85 -8.67
N GLY A 90 -17.62 -18.05 -7.36
CA GLY A 90 -17.31 -19.36 -6.76
C GLY A 90 -15.94 -19.92 -7.18
N VAL A 91 -15.01 -19.05 -7.57
CA VAL A 91 -13.65 -19.43 -7.97
C VAL A 91 -12.77 -19.48 -6.73
N ALA A 92 -11.89 -20.47 -6.64
CA ALA A 92 -10.90 -20.53 -5.57
C ALA A 92 -9.91 -19.36 -5.68
N VAL A 93 -9.60 -18.72 -4.55
CA VAL A 93 -8.58 -17.67 -4.52
C VAL A 93 -7.21 -18.30 -4.71
N ASP A 94 -6.42 -17.76 -5.64
CA ASP A 94 -5.03 -18.14 -5.84
C ASP A 94 -4.22 -17.89 -4.54
N PRO A 95 -3.57 -18.93 -3.95
CA PRO A 95 -2.77 -18.78 -2.75
C PRO A 95 -1.65 -17.73 -2.87
N ASP A 96 -1.04 -17.60 -4.06
CA ASP A 96 0.04 -16.63 -4.29
C ASP A 96 -0.51 -15.19 -4.28
N LEU A 97 -1.71 -14.99 -4.85
CA LEU A 97 -2.42 -13.72 -4.79
C LEU A 97 -2.79 -13.38 -3.34
N PHE A 98 -3.26 -14.37 -2.58
CA PHE A 98 -3.64 -14.19 -1.18
C PHE A 98 -2.44 -13.82 -0.30
N GLU A 99 -1.30 -14.53 -0.41
CA GLU A 99 -0.07 -14.19 0.31
C GLU A 99 0.42 -12.79 -0.07
N SER A 100 0.44 -12.47 -1.37
CA SER A 100 0.93 -11.19 -1.86
C SER A 100 0.04 -10.02 -1.39
N GLY A 101 -1.28 -10.17 -1.46
CA GLY A 101 -2.24 -9.19 -0.98
C GLY A 101 -2.14 -8.96 0.52
N TYR A 102 -2.05 -10.03 1.31
CA TYR A 102 -1.89 -9.92 2.76
C TYR A 102 -0.56 -9.25 3.15
N TYR A 103 0.50 -9.49 2.38
CA TYR A 103 1.78 -8.84 2.60
C TYR A 103 1.74 -7.34 2.30
N ILE A 104 1.00 -6.89 1.27
CA ILE A 104 0.76 -5.47 0.99
C ILE A 104 0.06 -4.79 2.18
N ILE A 105 -1.00 -5.40 2.71
CA ILE A 105 -1.72 -4.90 3.90
C ILE A 105 -0.78 -4.77 5.10
N SER A 106 0.08 -5.76 5.31
CA SER A 106 1.08 -5.74 6.39
C SER A 106 2.10 -4.60 6.24
N CYS A 107 2.41 -4.19 5.00
CA CYS A 107 3.32 -3.08 4.73
C CYS A 107 2.68 -1.72 4.98
N LEU A 108 1.40 -1.56 4.64
CA LEU A 108 0.61 -0.41 5.04
C LEU A 108 0.52 -0.31 6.57
N GLU A 109 0.25 -1.43 7.27
CA GLU A 109 0.22 -1.46 8.73
C GLU A 109 1.54 -0.99 9.34
N LEU A 110 2.68 -1.47 8.81
CA LEU A 110 4.00 -1.08 9.27
C LEU A 110 4.32 0.40 8.97
N ALA A 111 3.91 0.90 7.80
CA ALA A 111 4.06 2.31 7.44
C ALA A 111 3.28 3.21 8.41
N MET A 112 2.01 2.89 8.68
CA MET A 112 1.19 3.64 9.63
C MET A 112 1.77 3.62 11.04
N LYS A 113 2.25 2.47 11.53
CA LYS A 113 2.94 2.39 12.83
C LYS A 113 4.18 3.27 12.89
N THR A 114 4.93 3.34 11.80
CA THR A 114 6.14 4.19 11.71
C THR A 114 5.77 5.68 11.68
N TRP A 115 4.65 6.03 11.06
CA TRP A 115 4.18 7.40 10.89
C TRP A 115 3.32 7.92 12.04
N ALA A 116 3.00 7.07 13.02
CA ALA A 116 2.17 7.39 14.18
C ALA A 116 2.72 8.57 15.01
N GLU A 117 4.05 8.72 15.08
CA GLU A 117 4.70 9.78 15.86
C GLU A 117 5.02 11.01 15.00
N ASP A 118 5.62 10.80 13.81
CA ASP A 118 6.18 11.87 12.99
C ASP A 118 5.19 12.55 12.05
N ASN A 119 4.02 11.94 11.81
CA ASN A 119 2.95 12.50 11.00
C ASN A 119 3.37 13.08 9.62
N PRO A 120 4.22 12.39 8.83
CA PRO A 120 4.89 13.00 7.67
C PRO A 120 3.97 13.27 6.47
N VAL A 121 2.83 12.58 6.36
CA VAL A 121 1.87 12.70 5.24
C VAL A 121 0.78 13.73 5.58
N PRO A 122 0.26 14.54 4.64
CA PRO A 122 -0.85 15.45 4.91
C PRO A 122 -2.13 14.73 5.35
N ALA A 123 -2.90 15.32 6.27
CA ALA A 123 -4.12 14.72 6.81
C ALA A 123 -5.18 14.43 5.73
N SER A 124 -5.29 15.29 4.70
CA SER A 124 -6.21 15.09 3.59
C SER A 124 -5.93 13.81 2.80
N ILE A 125 -4.66 13.49 2.59
CA ILE A 125 -4.24 12.26 1.88
C ILE A 125 -4.52 11.02 2.74
N LEU A 126 -4.31 11.12 4.05
CA LEU A 126 -4.64 10.03 4.97
C LEU A 126 -6.14 9.78 5.08
N LEU A 127 -6.97 10.83 5.07
CA LEU A 127 -8.43 10.71 5.03
C LEU A 127 -8.91 10.03 3.75
N GLU A 128 -8.38 10.43 2.59
CA GLU A 128 -8.70 9.79 1.31
C GLU A 128 -8.29 8.31 1.29
N ALA A 129 -7.08 8.01 1.79
CA ALA A 129 -6.61 6.63 1.94
C ALA A 129 -7.51 5.82 2.87
N GLN A 130 -7.93 6.39 4.00
CA GLN A 130 -8.85 5.74 4.95
C GLN A 130 -10.19 5.43 4.27
N GLU A 131 -10.78 6.40 3.56
CA GLU A 131 -12.06 6.21 2.87
C GLU A 131 -11.98 5.08 1.84
N LYS A 132 -10.95 5.05 1.00
CA LYS A 132 -10.72 3.96 0.03
C LYS A 132 -10.60 2.59 0.72
N LEU A 133 -9.84 2.52 1.81
CA LEU A 133 -9.66 1.28 2.58
C LEU A 133 -10.93 0.81 3.29
N ASP A 134 -11.73 1.73 3.84
CA ASP A 134 -13.03 1.41 4.46
C ASP A 134 -14.02 0.91 3.41
N GLN A 135 -14.06 1.52 2.22
CA GLN A 135 -14.85 1.03 1.10
C GLN A 135 -14.40 -0.37 0.66
N ALA A 136 -13.10 -0.63 0.61
CA ALA A 136 -12.57 -1.96 0.31
C ALA A 136 -12.92 -2.98 1.39
N LEU A 137 -12.88 -2.61 2.66
CA LEU A 137 -13.26 -3.45 3.80
C LEU A 137 -14.72 -3.92 3.70
N LEU A 138 -15.64 -3.00 3.40
CA LEU A 138 -17.07 -3.31 3.25
C LEU A 138 -17.34 -4.38 2.18
N GLN A 139 -16.48 -4.48 1.16
CA GLN A 139 -16.62 -5.45 0.07
C GLN A 139 -16.31 -6.89 0.49
N ILE A 140 -15.47 -7.08 1.50
CA ILE A 140 -14.91 -8.40 1.83
C ILE A 140 -15.18 -8.84 3.28
N ALA A 141 -15.70 -7.96 4.13
CA ALA A 141 -15.83 -8.15 5.58
C ALA A 141 -16.46 -9.51 6.00
N HIS A 142 -17.51 -9.93 5.30
CA HIS A 142 -18.25 -11.14 5.66
C HIS A 142 -17.59 -12.44 5.18
N TYR A 143 -16.85 -12.41 4.08
CA TYR A 143 -16.36 -13.61 3.40
C TYR A 143 -14.88 -13.87 3.63
N PHE A 144 -14.10 -12.82 3.92
CA PHE A 144 -12.66 -12.91 4.17
C PHE A 144 -12.31 -12.24 5.51
N PRO A 145 -12.76 -12.81 6.65
CA PRO A 145 -12.68 -12.16 7.96
C PRO A 145 -11.24 -11.85 8.40
N LEU A 146 -10.27 -12.69 8.01
CA LEU A 146 -8.85 -12.44 8.33
C LEU A 146 -8.29 -11.23 7.59
N VAL A 147 -8.65 -11.06 6.31
CA VAL A 147 -8.24 -9.91 5.50
C VAL A 147 -8.95 -8.66 6.01
N ALA A 148 -10.25 -8.77 6.32
CA ALA A 148 -11.04 -7.70 6.91
C ALA A 148 -10.46 -7.20 8.24
N GLN A 149 -10.05 -8.11 9.13
CA GLN A 149 -9.40 -7.76 10.39
C GLN A 149 -8.04 -7.08 10.17
N ALA A 150 -7.28 -7.49 9.15
CA ALA A 150 -6.02 -6.84 8.80
C ALA A 150 -6.26 -5.40 8.29
N LEU A 151 -7.23 -5.19 7.40
CA LEU A 151 -7.58 -3.86 6.90
C LEU A 151 -8.13 -2.95 8.00
N SER A 152 -9.03 -3.46 8.84
CA SER A 152 -9.58 -2.70 9.96
C SER A 152 -8.47 -2.20 10.91
N ARG A 153 -7.42 -3.00 11.13
CA ARG A 153 -6.25 -2.53 11.90
C ARG A 153 -5.53 -1.37 11.23
N VAL A 154 -5.37 -1.40 9.90
CA VAL A 154 -4.76 -0.30 9.14
C VAL A 154 -5.61 0.96 9.23
N THR A 155 -6.93 0.86 9.00
CA THR A 155 -7.82 2.02 9.05
C THR A 155 -7.90 2.63 10.45
N SER A 156 -7.91 1.81 11.51
CA SER A 156 -7.81 2.31 12.89
C SER A 156 -6.47 2.99 13.19
N LEU A 157 -5.36 2.55 12.60
CA LEU A 157 -4.08 3.24 12.74
C LEU A 157 -4.09 4.61 12.05
N ILE A 158 -4.70 4.70 10.87
CA ILE A 158 -4.89 5.99 10.18
C ILE A 158 -5.76 6.93 11.03
N GLU A 159 -6.84 6.42 11.59
CA GLU A 159 -7.71 7.20 12.48
C GLU A 159 -6.95 7.72 13.71
N ALA A 160 -6.17 6.86 14.37
CA ALA A 160 -5.34 7.26 15.51
C ALA A 160 -4.29 8.32 15.13
N ILE A 161 -3.66 8.19 13.95
CA ILE A 161 -2.75 9.20 13.40
C ILE A 161 -3.48 10.55 13.24
N LEU A 162 -4.68 10.54 12.67
CA LEU A 162 -5.47 11.75 12.42
C LEU A 162 -5.93 12.41 13.72
N GLN A 163 -6.28 11.63 14.75
CA GLN A 163 -6.72 12.14 16.05
C GLN A 163 -5.58 12.73 16.89
N ASN A 164 -4.34 12.26 16.70
CA ASN A 164 -3.16 12.70 17.47
C ASN A 164 -2.44 13.92 16.86
N ARG A 165 -3.03 14.57 15.85
CA ARG A 165 -2.45 15.74 15.16
C ARG A 165 -2.89 17.08 15.72
#